data_AF-A0A7Y3EVS7-F1
#
_entry.id   AF-A0A7Y3EVS7-F1
#
_cell.length_a   1.000
_cell.length_b   1.000
_cell.length_c   1.000
_cell.angle_alpha   90.00
_cell.angle_beta   90.00
_cell.angle_gamma   90.00
#
_symmetry.space_group_name_H-M   'P 1'
#
loop_
_entity.id
_entity.type
_entity.pdbx_description
1 polymer ?
#
loop_
_entity_poly.entity_id
_entity_poly.type
_entity_poly.pdbx_seq_one_letter_code
_entity_poly.pdbx_strand_id
1 'polypeptide(L)'
;MDAIEIASEGRTIQACVSIIIVPDRAISEPGYIQAITIRSGANDKHEFHALAQMAYFQGQDDELDITLLEGPCQIEHDGNSEDFLDGMVIFRGQFGELGVVLHAESKKKKLLEAAYRYCTRWVRLDI
;
A
#
# COMPACT_ATOMS: atom_id res chain seq x y z
N MET A 1 15.95 -1.80 11.19
CA MET A 1 14.98 -2.78 10.64
C MET A 1 15.15 -2.72 9.14
N ASP A 2 15.41 -3.86 8.49
CA ASP A 2 15.88 -3.89 7.10
C ASP A 2 14.74 -4.02 6.07
N ALA A 3 13.49 -4.16 6.53
CA ALA A 3 12.28 -4.28 5.71
C ALA A 3 11.04 -3.84 6.50
N ILE A 4 9.98 -3.50 5.77
CA ILE A 4 8.59 -3.45 6.26
C ILE A 4 7.98 -4.83 6.01
N GLU A 5 7.36 -5.44 7.01
CA GLU A 5 6.77 -6.77 6.86
C GLU A 5 5.24 -6.70 6.84
N ILE A 6 4.64 -7.39 5.88
CA ILE A 6 3.19 -7.65 5.86
C ILE A 6 3.02 -9.10 6.27
N ALA A 7 2.28 -9.36 7.35
CA ALA A 7 2.03 -10.69 7.87
C ALA A 7 0.54 -10.95 8.05
N SER A 8 0.09 -12.19 7.90
CA SER A 8 -1.28 -12.61 8.26
C SER A 8 -1.24 -14.00 8.85
N GLU A 9 -2.10 -14.26 9.85
CA GLU A 9 -2.16 -15.54 10.57
C GLU A 9 -0.80 -16.03 11.10
N GLY A 10 0.07 -15.09 11.51
CA GLY A 10 1.41 -15.40 12.01
C GLY A 10 2.42 -15.82 10.94
N ARG A 11 2.13 -15.59 9.65
CA ARG A 11 3.04 -15.84 8.53
C ARG A 11 3.34 -14.54 7.79
N THR A 12 4.63 -14.29 7.52
CA THR A 12 5.05 -13.21 6.63
C THR A 12 4.56 -13.50 5.22
N ILE A 13 3.76 -12.59 4.68
CA ILE A 13 3.30 -12.61 3.29
C ILE A 13 4.38 -12.00 2.40
N GLN A 14 4.91 -10.85 2.79
CA GLN A 14 5.84 -10.09 1.96
C GLN A 14 6.76 -9.20 2.81
N ALA A 15 8.04 -9.14 2.41
CA ALA A 15 9.00 -8.14 2.88
C ALA A 15 9.12 -7.00 1.85
N CYS A 16 8.97 -5.78 2.33
CA CYS A 16 8.75 -4.58 1.52
C CYS A 16 9.78 -3.50 1.83
N VAL A 17 10.04 -2.65 0.83
CA VAL A 17 10.81 -1.42 0.99
C VAL A 17 9.91 -0.23 1.22
N SER A 18 8.78 -0.21 0.51
CA SER A 18 7.81 0.88 0.54
C SER A 18 6.40 0.32 0.46
N ILE A 19 5.48 0.87 1.24
CA ILE A 19 4.07 0.50 1.23
C ILE A 19 3.17 1.74 1.24
N ILE A 20 1.97 1.59 0.69
CA ILE A 20 0.87 2.53 0.80
C ILE A 20 -0.31 1.74 1.40
N ILE A 21 -0.69 2.11 2.61
CA ILE A 21 -1.81 1.53 3.34
C ILE A 21 -3.06 2.33 3.00
N VAL A 22 -4.08 1.65 2.50
CA VAL A 22 -5.32 2.24 2.00
C VAL A 22 -6.52 1.53 2.68
N PRO A 23 -6.93 1.98 3.87
CA PRO A 23 -8.12 1.45 4.55
C PRO A 23 -9.39 1.67 3.72
N ASP A 24 -10.46 0.89 3.94
CA ASP A 24 -11.72 1.06 3.19
C ASP A 24 -12.33 2.46 3.39
N ARG A 25 -12.20 2.99 4.60
CA ARG A 25 -12.63 4.38 4.91
C ARG A 25 -11.93 5.43 4.05
N ALA A 26 -10.74 5.15 3.51
CA ALA A 26 -10.00 6.08 2.65
C ALA A 26 -10.71 6.40 1.32
N ILE A 27 -11.68 5.58 0.90
CA ILE A 27 -12.54 5.86 -0.26
C ILE A 27 -13.30 7.17 -0.08
N SER A 28 -13.71 7.47 1.16
CA SER A 28 -14.43 8.70 1.51
C SER A 28 -13.55 9.71 2.24
N GLU A 29 -12.54 9.24 2.97
CA GLU A 29 -11.68 10.06 3.84
C GLU A 29 -10.19 9.80 3.53
N PRO A 30 -9.62 10.43 2.47
CA PRO A 30 -8.26 10.13 2.02
C PRO A 30 -7.15 10.40 3.04
N GLY A 31 -7.43 11.15 4.11
CA GLY A 31 -6.47 11.45 5.18
C GLY A 31 -6.06 10.23 6.01
N TYR A 32 -6.72 9.08 5.84
CA TYR A 32 -6.32 7.82 6.46
C TYR A 32 -5.36 6.98 5.61
N ILE A 33 -4.96 7.46 4.43
CA ILE A 33 -3.93 6.81 3.63
C ILE A 33 -2.57 7.09 4.26
N GLN A 34 -1.81 6.03 4.52
CA GLN A 34 -0.45 6.13 5.05
C GLN A 34 0.54 5.62 4.00
N ALA A 35 1.68 6.29 3.90
CA ALA A 35 2.76 5.90 3.01
C ALA A 35 4.04 5.78 3.84
N ILE A 36 4.67 4.60 3.77
CA ILE A 36 5.80 4.23 4.64
C ILE A 36 6.91 3.69 3.74
N THR A 37 8.15 4.10 3.99
CA THR A 37 9.32 3.55 3.31
C THR A 37 10.51 3.47 4.27
N ILE A 38 11.36 2.47 4.10
CA ILE A 38 12.65 2.39 4.79
C ILE A 38 13.76 3.16 4.05
N ARG A 39 13.50 3.63 2.83
CA ARG A 39 14.45 4.46 2.08
C ARG A 39 14.39 5.87 2.64
N SER A 40 15.45 6.31 3.31
CA SER A 40 15.58 7.70 3.75
C SER A 40 15.95 8.59 2.56
N GLY A 41 14.95 9.15 1.88
CA GLY A 41 15.13 10.00 0.70
C GLY A 41 14.41 11.34 0.80
N ALA A 42 14.93 12.38 0.14
CA ALA A 42 14.26 13.68 0.05
C ALA A 42 13.07 13.69 -0.96
N ASN A 43 12.72 12.55 -1.56
CA ASN A 43 11.82 12.46 -2.72
C ASN A 43 10.72 11.38 -2.60
N ASP A 44 10.41 10.95 -1.39
CA ASP A 44 9.60 9.76 -1.13
C ASP A 44 8.17 9.87 -1.72
N LYS A 45 7.59 11.07 -1.77
CA LYS A 45 6.26 11.28 -2.40
C LYS A 45 6.21 10.98 -3.91
N HIS A 46 7.30 11.19 -4.64
CA HIS A 46 7.36 10.86 -6.07
C HIS A 46 7.42 9.34 -6.26
N GLU A 47 8.12 8.63 -5.37
CA GLU A 47 8.12 7.17 -5.34
C GLU A 47 6.72 6.63 -5.06
N PHE A 48 6.03 7.16 -4.04
CA PHE A 48 4.66 6.74 -3.71
C PHE A 48 3.67 7.05 -4.83
N HIS A 49 3.79 8.21 -5.48
CA HIS A 49 2.99 8.52 -6.65
C HIS A 49 3.23 7.54 -7.81
N ALA A 50 4.49 7.22 -8.12
CA ALA A 50 4.82 6.23 -9.15
C ALA A 50 4.25 4.85 -8.78
N LEU A 51 4.39 4.43 -7.52
CA LEU A 51 3.87 3.16 -7.02
C LEU A 51 2.34 3.08 -7.14
N ALA A 52 1.62 4.09 -6.66
CA ALA A 52 0.16 4.16 -6.76
C ALA A 52 -0.31 4.24 -8.23
N GLN A 53 0.41 4.98 -9.08
CA GLN A 53 0.10 5.09 -10.50
C GLN A 53 0.25 3.75 -11.22
N MET A 54 1.36 3.03 -11.00
CA MET A 54 1.58 1.71 -11.58
C MET A 54 0.49 0.73 -11.13
N ALA A 55 0.19 0.66 -9.83
CA ALA A 55 -0.85 -0.22 -9.31
C ALA A 55 -2.23 0.12 -9.89
N TYR A 56 -2.56 1.41 -10.06
CA TYR A 56 -3.84 1.84 -10.63
C TYR A 56 -4.01 1.45 -12.09
N PHE A 57 -2.96 1.56 -12.91
CA PHE A 57 -3.04 1.18 -14.33
C PHE A 57 -2.95 -0.33 -14.52
N GLN A 58 -2.01 -1.03 -13.86
CA GLN A 58 -1.96 -2.50 -13.90
C GLN A 58 -3.27 -3.12 -13.38
N GLY A 59 -3.90 -2.52 -12.37
CA GLY A 59 -5.19 -2.99 -11.85
C GLY A 59 -6.38 -2.75 -12.80
N GLN A 60 -6.27 -1.82 -13.75
CA GLN A 60 -7.25 -1.63 -14.83
C GLN A 60 -7.03 -2.61 -15.97
N ASP A 61 -5.78 -2.93 -16.26
CA ASP A 61 -5.37 -3.86 -17.32
C ASP A 61 -5.38 -5.32 -16.86
N ASP A 62 -5.76 -5.58 -15.59
CA ASP A 62 -5.78 -6.90 -14.94
C ASP A 62 -4.41 -7.60 -14.89
N GLU A 63 -3.34 -6.82 -14.91
CA GLU A 63 -1.94 -7.27 -14.82
C GLU A 63 -1.36 -7.18 -13.40
N LEU A 64 -2.13 -6.63 -12.45
CA LEU A 64 -1.69 -6.41 -11.09
C LEU A 64 -1.63 -7.72 -10.29
N ASP A 65 -0.49 -8.00 -9.67
CA ASP A 65 -0.35 -9.12 -8.74
C ASP A 65 -1.08 -8.81 -7.43
N ILE A 66 -2.10 -9.61 -7.09
CA ILE A 66 -2.97 -9.40 -5.94
C ILE A 66 -3.01 -10.66 -5.10
N THR A 67 -2.59 -10.52 -3.84
CA THR A 67 -2.81 -11.50 -2.78
C THR A 67 -4.07 -11.14 -2.01
N LEU A 68 -5.05 -12.03 -1.98
CA LEU A 68 -6.28 -11.85 -1.20
C LEU A 68 -6.08 -12.28 0.25
N LEU A 69 -6.63 -11.50 1.19
CA LEU A 69 -6.69 -11.82 2.60
C LEU A 69 -8.11 -12.21 3.01
N GLU A 70 -8.22 -13.29 3.77
CA GLU A 70 -9.48 -13.74 4.38
C GLU A 70 -9.71 -13.15 5.79
N GLY A 71 -8.69 -12.50 6.37
CA GLY A 71 -8.74 -11.93 7.71
C GLY A 71 -7.71 -10.81 7.89
N PRO A 72 -7.55 -10.31 9.13
CA PRO A 72 -6.62 -9.22 9.43
C PRO A 72 -5.19 -9.52 8.99
N CYS A 73 -4.46 -8.47 8.64
CA CYS A 73 -3.01 -8.53 8.53
C CYS A 73 -2.34 -7.58 9.51
N GLN A 74 -1.07 -7.85 9.78
CA GLN A 74 -0.19 -7.03 10.61
C GLN A 74 0.85 -6.40 9.70
N ILE A 75 1.10 -5.12 9.95
CA ILE A 75 2.13 -4.35 9.28
C ILE A 75 3.18 -3.99 10.33
N GLU A 76 4.38 -4.52 10.15
CA GLU A 76 5.51 -4.28 11.06
C GLU A 76 6.52 -3.33 10.42
N HIS A 77 6.81 -2.22 11.11
CA HIS A 77 7.82 -1.25 10.71
C HIS A 77 8.37 -0.49 11.92
N ASP A 78 9.68 -0.25 11.94
CA ASP A 78 10.40 0.47 13.00
C ASP A 78 10.08 -0.01 14.44
N GLY A 79 9.92 -1.33 14.62
CA GLY A 79 9.56 -1.94 15.91
C GLY A 79 8.11 -1.71 16.36
N ASN A 80 7.29 -1.05 15.53
CA ASN A 80 5.86 -0.94 15.70
C ASN A 80 5.18 -2.04 14.88
N SER A 81 4.10 -2.59 15.43
CA SER A 81 3.21 -3.52 14.74
C SER A 81 1.80 -2.94 14.81
N GLU A 82 1.16 -2.79 13.66
CA GLU A 82 -0.18 -2.23 13.53
C GLU A 82 -1.10 -3.27 12.91
N ASP A 83 -2.24 -3.53 13.56
CA ASP A 83 -3.29 -4.38 12.99
C ASP A 83 -4.04 -3.62 11.89
N PHE A 84 -4.08 -4.21 10.70
CA PHE A 84 -4.79 -3.71 9.53
C PHE A 84 -5.96 -4.65 9.22
N LEU A 85 -7.19 -4.16 9.45
CA LEU A 85 -8.40 -4.98 9.49
C LEU A 85 -9.18 -5.00 8.16
N ASP A 86 -9.00 -3.98 7.32
CA ASP A 86 -9.78 -3.79 6.10
C ASP A 86 -9.02 -2.94 5.07
N GLY A 87 -9.44 -3.01 3.80
CA GLY A 87 -8.84 -2.24 2.72
C GLY A 87 -7.72 -2.96 1.98
N MET A 88 -6.69 -2.21 1.57
CA MET A 88 -5.63 -2.61 0.65
C MET A 88 -4.26 -2.10 1.09
N VAL A 89 -3.21 -2.88 0.86
CA VAL A 89 -1.82 -2.43 0.93
C VAL A 89 -1.18 -2.57 -0.44
N ILE A 90 -0.72 -1.46 -1.00
CA ILE A 90 0.10 -1.44 -2.22
C ILE A 90 1.55 -1.44 -1.80
N PHE A 91 2.38 -2.33 -2.35
CA PHE A 91 3.76 -2.45 -1.91
C PHE A 91 4.76 -2.50 -3.05
N ARG A 92 5.99 -2.10 -2.71
CA ARG A 92 7.22 -2.40 -3.43
C ARG A 92 8.01 -3.40 -2.59
N GLY A 93 8.20 -4.61 -3.09
CA GLY A 93 8.98 -5.63 -2.41
C GLY A 93 10.47 -5.31 -2.40
N GLN A 94 11.22 -6.05 -1.59
CA GLN A 94 12.67 -5.91 -1.45
C GLN A 94 13.46 -6.13 -2.76
N PHE A 95 12.90 -6.89 -3.70
CA PHE A 95 13.53 -7.15 -5.01
C PHE A 95 12.97 -6.25 -6.12
N GLY A 96 12.13 -5.27 -5.77
CA GLY A 96 11.57 -4.28 -6.70
C GLY A 96 10.25 -4.68 -7.33
N GLU A 97 9.71 -5.85 -6.99
CA GLU A 97 8.38 -6.31 -7.39
C GLU A 97 7.29 -5.37 -6.87
N LEU A 98 6.24 -5.17 -7.66
CA LEU A 98 5.05 -4.44 -7.26
C LEU A 98 3.93 -5.46 -7.06
N GLY A 99 3.24 -5.33 -5.94
CA GLY A 99 2.05 -6.14 -5.69
C GLY A 99 1.08 -5.43 -4.76
N VAL A 100 -0.04 -6.11 -4.55
CA VAL A 100 -1.10 -5.66 -3.65
C VAL A 100 -1.52 -6.78 -2.74
N VAL A 101 -1.72 -6.45 -1.47
CA VAL A 101 -2.47 -7.27 -0.53
C VAL A 101 -3.85 -6.63 -0.35
N LEU A 102 -4.91 -7.41 -0.50
CA LEU A 102 -6.29 -6.91 -0.51
C LEU A 102 -7.20 -7.79 0.34
N HIS A 103 -7.94 -7.21 1.29
CA HIS A 103 -8.99 -7.96 1.98
C HIS A 103 -10.12 -8.32 1.01
N ALA A 104 -10.64 -9.55 1.08
CA ALA A 104 -11.55 -10.12 0.08
C ALA A 104 -12.82 -9.26 -0.17
N GLU A 105 -13.36 -8.63 0.87
CA GLU A 105 -14.58 -7.81 0.80
C GLU A 105 -14.33 -6.35 0.35
N SER A 106 -13.05 -5.95 0.25
CA SER A 106 -12.64 -4.59 -0.06
C SER A 106 -12.87 -4.22 -1.53
N LYS A 107 -13.19 -2.94 -1.78
CA LYS A 107 -13.52 -2.47 -3.14
C LYS A 107 -12.26 -2.12 -3.94
N LYS A 108 -11.56 -3.14 -4.48
CA LYS A 108 -10.31 -3.03 -5.29
C LYS A 108 -10.21 -1.74 -6.11
N LYS A 109 -11.14 -1.55 -7.05
CA LYS A 109 -11.12 -0.43 -7.99
C LYS A 109 -11.17 0.94 -7.29
N LYS A 110 -12.01 1.07 -6.26
CA LYS A 110 -12.17 2.34 -5.54
C LYS A 110 -10.95 2.65 -4.69
N LEU A 111 -10.30 1.64 -4.11
CA LEU A 111 -9.09 1.81 -3.31
C LEU A 111 -7.90 2.22 -4.16
N LEU A 112 -7.68 1.56 -5.31
CA LEU A 112 -6.65 1.95 -6.27
C LEU A 112 -6.85 3.39 -6.75
N GLU A 113 -8.10 3.76 -7.05
CA GLU A 113 -8.44 5.13 -7.46
C GLU A 113 -8.18 6.14 -6.32
N ALA A 114 -8.54 5.80 -5.08
CA ALA A 114 -8.30 6.66 -3.92
C ALA A 114 -6.79 6.88 -3.68
N ALA A 115 -6.00 5.81 -3.70
CA ALA A 115 -4.55 5.87 -3.55
C ALA A 115 -3.89 6.72 -4.64
N TYR A 116 -4.27 6.49 -5.90
CA TYR A 116 -3.73 7.25 -7.03
C TYR A 116 -4.09 8.74 -6.93
N ARG A 117 -5.35 9.08 -6.65
CA ARG A 117 -5.79 10.47 -6.49
C ARG A 117 -5.09 11.16 -5.33
N TYR A 118 -4.94 10.47 -4.20
CA TYR A 118 -4.23 10.98 -3.02
C TYR A 118 -2.77 11.30 -3.35
N CYS A 119 -2.01 10.36 -3.90
CA CYS A 119 -0.61 10.58 -4.21
C CYS A 119 -0.41 11.62 -5.32
N THR A 120 -1.32 11.66 -6.31
CA THR A 120 -1.32 12.72 -7.35
C THR A 120 -1.46 14.10 -6.72
N ARG A 121 -2.38 14.24 -5.76
CA ARG A 121 -2.60 15.51 -5.04
C ARG A 121 -1.42 15.87 -4.16
N TRP A 122 -0.82 14.88 -3.49
CA TRP A 122 0.33 15.07 -2.61
C TRP A 122 1.54 15.64 -3.38
N VAL A 123 1.88 15.06 -4.53
CA VAL A 123 2.95 15.58 -5.39
C VAL A 123 2.63 16.98 -5.92
N ARG A 124 1.37 17.23 -6.34
CA ARG A 124 0.97 18.53 -6.92
C ARG A 124 0.95 19.69 -5.92
N LEU A 125 0.59 19.43 -4.67
CA LEU A 125 0.43 20.47 -3.66
C LEU A 125 1.68 20.70 -2.81
N ASP A 126 2.74 19.93 -3.05
CA ASP A 126 4.01 19.99 -2.32
C ASP A 126 3.86 19.87 -0.79
N ILE A 127 2.82 19.13 -0.34
CA ILE A 127 2.52 18.89 1.07
C ILE A 127 3.54 17.90 1.67
#